data_AF-A0A817S1U3-F1
#
_entry.id   AF-A0A817S1U3-F1
#
_cell.length_a   1.000
_cell.length_b   1.000
_cell.length_c   1.000
_cell.angle_alpha   90.00
_cell.angle_beta   90.00
_cell.angle_gamma   90.00
#
_symmetry.space_group_name_H-M   'P 1'
#
loop_
_entity.id
_entity.type
_entity.pdbx_description
1 polymer ?
#
loop_
_entity_poly.entity_id
_entity_poly.type
_entity_poly.pdbx_seq_one_letter_code
_entity_poly.pdbx_strand_id
1 'polypeptide(L)'
;MFIYVFCQNIEYQVEWALEYRNYIQIFNFEADLLARMMRDMGDYFLTESKRLLDESPPNNPAAQHRLTWANELFQRYSKMEKMSMKVELDEINRLLEQVEEGLKSSSDAAN
;
A
#
# COMPACT_ATOMS: atom_id res chain seq x y z
N MET A 1 6.45 -6.50 -10.85
CA MET A 1 6.35 -5.04 -10.72
C MET A 1 6.01 -4.49 -12.10
N PHE A 2 4.96 -3.68 -12.20
CA PHE A 2 4.59 -3.02 -13.46
C PHE A 2 5.15 -1.59 -13.50
N ILE A 3 5.47 -1.10 -14.69
CA ILE A 3 5.72 0.32 -14.94
C ILE A 3 4.38 0.97 -15.30
N TYR A 4 4.01 2.04 -14.61
CA TYR A 4 2.82 2.80 -14.95
C TYR A 4 3.12 3.82 -16.04
N VAL A 5 2.27 3.87 -17.05
CA VAL A 5 2.36 4.83 -18.15
C VAL A 5 1.06 5.61 -18.20
N PHE A 6 1.17 6.92 -18.03
CA PHE A 6 0.05 7.83 -18.25
C PHE A 6 0.13 8.43 -19.65
N CYS A 7 -0.97 8.37 -20.41
CA CYS A 7 -1.06 9.03 -21.70
C CYS A 7 -2.51 9.44 -22.00
N GLN A 8 -2.71 10.63 -22.57
CA GLN A 8 -4.08 11.13 -22.84
C GLN A 8 -4.89 10.26 -23.81
N ASN A 9 -4.24 9.52 -24.71
CA ASN A 9 -4.91 8.63 -25.64
C ASN A 9 -4.10 7.34 -25.84
N ILE A 10 -4.64 6.23 -25.30
CA ILE A 10 -4.02 4.91 -25.34
C ILE A 10 -3.94 4.37 -26.76
N GLU A 11 -4.90 4.68 -27.62
CA GLU A 11 -4.97 4.15 -28.99
C GLU A 11 -3.71 4.50 -29.80
N TYR A 12 -3.18 5.71 -29.61
CA TYR A 12 -1.93 6.14 -30.25
C TYR A 12 -0.67 5.47 -29.70
N GLN A 13 -0.76 4.78 -28.57
CA GLN A 13 0.37 4.13 -27.90
C GLN A 13 0.37 2.61 -28.08
N VAL A 14 -0.70 2.03 -28.65
CA VAL A 14 -0.90 0.57 -28.73
C VAL A 14 0.26 -0.16 -29.42
N GLU A 15 0.79 0.40 -30.51
CA GLU A 15 1.82 -0.27 -31.32
C GLU A 15 3.07 -0.62 -30.52
N TRP A 16 3.66 0.35 -29.81
CA TRP A 16 4.83 0.06 -28.97
C TRP A 16 4.42 -0.61 -27.66
N ALA A 17 3.26 -0.27 -27.10
CA ALA A 17 2.80 -0.81 -25.81
C ALA A 17 2.62 -2.33 -25.83
N LEU A 18 2.22 -2.88 -26.99
CA LEU A 18 2.03 -4.32 -27.18
C LEU A 18 3.30 -5.13 -26.89
N GLU A 19 4.47 -4.59 -27.25
CA GLU A 19 5.77 -5.22 -27.00
C GLU A 19 6.06 -5.34 -25.49
N TYR A 20 5.53 -4.42 -24.69
CA TYR A 20 5.75 -4.34 -23.25
C TYR A 20 4.52 -4.71 -22.41
N ARG A 21 3.48 -5.29 -23.02
CA ARG A 21 2.17 -5.54 -22.37
C ARG A 21 2.25 -6.31 -21.05
N ASN A 22 3.30 -7.11 -20.85
CA ASN A 22 3.52 -7.89 -19.64
C ASN A 22 4.23 -7.10 -18.53
N TYR A 23 4.77 -5.92 -18.84
CA TYR A 23 5.61 -5.11 -17.97
C TYR A 23 5.00 -3.74 -17.66
N ILE A 24 4.07 -3.25 -18.50
CA ILE A 24 3.45 -1.94 -18.33
C ILE A 24 1.96 -2.04 -18.02
N GLN A 25 1.45 -1.01 -17.37
CA GLN A 25 0.01 -0.73 -17.31
C GLN A 25 -0.21 0.71 -17.74
N ILE A 26 -1.12 0.89 -18.69
CA ILE A 26 -1.38 2.20 -19.31
C ILE A 26 -2.71 2.75 -18.81
N PHE A 27 -2.72 4.04 -18.51
CA PHE A 27 -3.86 4.78 -18.02
C PHE A 27 -4.10 6.02 -18.90
N ASN A 28 -5.36 6.28 -19.25
CA ASN A 28 -5.81 7.51 -19.93
C ASN A 28 -6.54 8.50 -19.03
N PHE A 29 -6.84 8.10 -17.80
CA PHE A 29 -7.40 8.98 -16.79
C PHE A 29 -6.48 9.06 -15.57
N GLU A 30 -6.20 10.29 -15.13
CA GLU A 30 -5.33 10.54 -13.99
C GLU A 30 -5.88 9.91 -12.71
N ALA A 31 -7.22 9.91 -12.56
CA ALA A 31 -7.89 9.32 -11.42
C ALA A 31 -7.62 7.81 -11.30
N ASP A 32 -7.68 7.08 -12.42
CA ASP A 32 -7.46 5.63 -12.46
C ASP A 32 -6.00 5.28 -12.12
N LEU A 33 -5.04 6.05 -12.67
CA LEU A 33 -3.63 5.91 -12.32
C LEU A 33 -3.41 6.17 -10.83
N LEU A 34 -3.96 7.27 -10.33
CA LEU A 34 -3.80 7.67 -8.95
C LEU A 34 -4.41 6.63 -7.99
N ALA A 35 -5.59 6.11 -8.31
CA ALA A 35 -6.22 5.03 -7.56
C ALA A 35 -5.34 3.78 -7.55
N ARG A 36 -4.83 3.36 -8.73
CA ARG A 36 -3.93 2.22 -8.84
C ARG A 36 -2.66 2.40 -8.01
N MET A 37 -2.03 3.57 -8.09
CA MET A 37 -0.82 3.86 -7.34
C MET A 37 -1.06 3.82 -5.83
N MET A 38 -2.18 4.38 -5.35
CA MET A 38 -2.50 4.35 -3.92
C MET A 38 -2.65 2.92 -3.39
N ARG A 39 -3.38 2.07 -4.12
CA ARG A 39 -3.54 0.67 -3.74
C ARG A 39 -2.19 -0.06 -3.70
N ASP A 40 -1.41 0.04 -4.78
CA ASP A 40 -0.16 -0.72 -4.89
C ASP A 40 0.92 -0.20 -3.90
N MET A 41 0.90 1.10 -3.55
CA MET A 41 1.71 1.65 -2.45
C MET A 41 1.22 1.16 -1.07
N GLY A 42 -0.10 1.06 -0.87
CA GLY A 42 -0.69 0.50 0.36
C GLY A 42 -0.26 -0.95 0.56
N ASP A 43 -0.35 -1.77 -0.48
CA ASP A 43 0.12 -3.16 -0.50
C ASP A 43 1.61 -3.28 -0.17
N TYR A 44 2.43 -2.42 -0.76
CA TYR A 44 3.86 -2.37 -0.47
C TYR A 44 4.13 -2.07 1.00
N PHE A 45 3.51 -1.04 1.56
CA PHE A 45 3.72 -0.67 2.96
C PHE A 45 3.23 -1.76 3.91
N LEU A 46 2.08 -2.37 3.65
CA LEU A 46 1.58 -3.49 4.44
C LEU A 46 2.54 -4.69 4.40
N THR A 47 3.01 -5.07 3.21
CA THR A 47 3.95 -6.19 3.03
C THR A 47 5.26 -5.93 3.77
N GLU A 48 5.79 -4.73 3.65
CA GLU A 48 7.06 -4.36 4.26
C GLU A 48 6.94 -4.22 5.79
N SER A 49 5.78 -3.78 6.30
CA SER A 49 5.49 -3.84 7.74
C SER A 49 5.46 -5.28 8.26
N LYS A 50 4.82 -6.22 7.55
CA LYS A 50 4.81 -7.64 7.94
C LYS A 50 6.24 -8.18 8.00
N ARG A 51 7.05 -7.92 6.99
CA ARG A 51 8.47 -8.31 6.97
C ARG A 51 9.23 -7.76 8.19
N LEU A 52 9.04 -6.49 8.53
CA LEU A 52 9.67 -5.87 9.70
C LEU A 52 9.24 -6.47 11.03
N LEU A 53 8.00 -6.95 11.13
CA LEU A 53 7.47 -7.63 12.32
C LEU A 53 7.87 -9.10 12.40
N ASP A 54 8.17 -9.73 11.26
CA ASP A 54 8.75 -11.07 11.21
C ASP A 54 10.23 -11.05 11.62
N GLU A 55 10.97 -10.00 11.24
CA GLU A 55 12.41 -9.85 11.48
C GLU A 55 12.77 -9.25 12.84
N SER A 56 11.83 -8.62 13.53
CA SER A 56 12.08 -7.94 14.81
C SER A 56 10.87 -8.08 15.73
N PRO A 57 11.05 -7.96 17.06
CA PRO A 57 9.94 -8.03 18.01
C PRO A 57 8.85 -6.99 17.67
N PRO A 58 7.62 -7.15 18.20
CA PRO A 58 6.48 -6.29 17.89
C PRO A 58 6.65 -4.81 18.34
N ASN A 59 7.83 -4.37 18.73
CA ASN A 59 8.15 -3.02 19.17
C ASN A 59 8.88 -2.20 18.09
N ASN A 60 8.48 -2.33 16.82
CA ASN A 60 9.17 -1.68 15.71
C ASN A 60 8.45 -0.39 15.24
N PRO A 61 8.96 0.81 15.53
CA PRO A 61 8.32 2.07 15.12
C PRO A 61 8.22 2.23 13.60
N ALA A 62 9.17 1.66 12.84
CA ALA A 62 9.12 1.72 11.38
C ALA A 62 7.97 0.89 10.82
N ALA A 63 7.64 -0.25 11.45
CA ALA A 63 6.47 -1.05 11.09
C ALA A 63 5.18 -0.29 11.38
N GLN A 64 5.09 0.40 12.54
CA GLN A 64 3.95 1.25 12.89
C GLN A 64 3.72 2.35 11.84
N HIS A 65 4.76 3.13 11.53
CA HIS A 65 4.66 4.22 10.56
C HIS A 65 4.19 3.74 9.18
N ARG A 66 4.71 2.60 8.71
CA ARG A 66 4.31 2.01 7.43
C ARG A 66 2.87 1.48 7.46
N LEU A 67 2.43 0.88 8.56
CA LEU A 67 1.03 0.46 8.73
C LEU A 67 0.07 1.65 8.69
N THR A 68 0.43 2.78 9.32
CA THR A 68 -0.37 4.02 9.24
C THR A 68 -0.49 4.51 7.79
N TRP A 69 0.61 4.54 7.03
CA TRP A 69 0.57 4.91 5.61
C TRP A 69 -0.29 3.95 4.78
N ALA A 70 -0.16 2.63 5.01
CA ALA A 70 -0.99 1.64 4.34
C ALA A 70 -2.49 1.88 4.64
N ASN A 71 -2.83 2.18 5.90
CA ASN A 71 -4.20 2.48 6.31
C ASN A 71 -4.76 3.69 5.54
N GLU A 72 -4.03 4.81 5.54
CA GLU A 72 -4.45 6.03 4.86
C GLU A 72 -4.63 5.82 3.35
N LEU A 73 -3.70 5.10 2.71
CA LEU A 73 -3.75 4.83 1.28
C LEU A 73 -4.96 3.96 0.91
N PHE A 74 -5.24 2.91 1.68
CA PHE A 74 -6.41 2.06 1.43
C PHE A 74 -7.74 2.76 1.72
N GLN A 75 -7.81 3.62 2.73
CA GLN A 75 -9.00 4.44 2.96
C GLN A 75 -9.26 5.41 1.80
N ARG A 76 -8.22 6.07 1.29
CA ARG A 76 -8.33 6.98 0.14
C ARG A 76 -8.72 6.23 -1.14
N TYR A 77 -8.07 5.10 -1.41
CA TYR A 77 -8.42 4.21 -2.52
C TYR A 77 -9.88 3.75 -2.42
N SER A 78 -10.31 3.26 -1.25
CA SER A 78 -11.68 2.82 -0.99
C SER A 78 -12.70 3.92 -1.30
N LYS A 79 -12.39 5.17 -0.92
CA LYS A 79 -13.24 6.33 -1.20
C LYS A 79 -13.29 6.70 -2.69
N MET A 80 -12.15 6.61 -3.40
CA MET A 80 -12.08 6.92 -4.83
C MET A 80 -12.84 5.90 -5.67
N GLU A 81 -12.55 4.61 -5.47
CA GLU A 81 -13.13 3.53 -6.25
C GLU A 81 -14.52 3.09 -5.76
N LYS A 82 -14.95 3.62 -4.60
CA LYS A 82 -16.16 3.17 -3.88
C LYS A 82 -16.15 1.65 -3.62
N MET A 83 -14.95 1.09 -3.46
CA MET A 83 -14.71 -0.32 -3.18
C MET A 83 -14.40 -0.53 -1.71
N SER A 84 -14.82 -1.66 -1.15
CA SER A 84 -14.48 -2.01 0.22
C SER A 84 -13.05 -2.53 0.31
N MET A 85 -12.27 -1.96 1.22
CA MET A 85 -10.93 -2.46 1.63
C MET A 85 -10.99 -3.08 3.03
N LYS A 86 -12.14 -3.69 3.38
CA LYS A 86 -12.40 -4.13 4.75
C LYS A 86 -11.35 -5.14 5.23
N VAL A 87 -10.97 -6.11 4.39
CA VAL A 87 -10.04 -7.18 4.77
C VAL A 87 -8.67 -6.60 5.09
N GLU A 88 -8.16 -5.73 4.22
CA GLU A 88 -6.86 -5.08 4.36
C GLU A 88 -6.84 -4.13 5.56
N LEU A 89 -7.91 -3.36 5.76
CA LEU A 89 -8.03 -2.44 6.89
C LEU A 89 -8.17 -3.17 8.23
N ASP A 90 -8.95 -4.25 8.30
CA ASP A 90 -9.07 -5.09 9.50
C ASP A 90 -7.71 -5.72 9.85
N GLU A 91 -6.96 -6.19 8.85
CA GLU A 91 -5.60 -6.71 9.05
C GLU A 91 -4.64 -5.63 9.57
N ILE A 92 -4.65 -4.43 8.95
CA ILE A 92 -3.81 -3.32 9.38
C ILE A 92 -4.12 -2.91 10.81
N ASN A 93 -5.40 -2.79 11.17
CA ASN A 93 -5.80 -2.41 12.51
C ASN A 93 -5.31 -3.42 13.55
N ARG A 94 -5.46 -4.72 13.27
CA ARG A 94 -4.92 -5.78 14.14
C ARG A 94 -3.40 -5.67 14.31
N LEU A 95 -2.67 -5.41 13.22
CA LEU A 95 -1.20 -5.27 13.28
C LEU A 95 -0.78 -3.99 14.02
N LEU A 96 -1.51 -2.89 13.86
CA LEU A 96 -1.27 -1.65 14.60
C LEU A 96 -1.44 -1.86 16.10
N GLU A 97 -2.51 -2.52 16.53
CA GLU A 97 -2.74 -2.86 17.94
C GLU A 97 -1.57 -3.67 18.52
N GLN A 98 -1.13 -4.71 17.81
CA GLN A 98 0.01 -5.53 18.22
C GLN A 98 1.29 -4.71 18.39
N VAL A 99 1.54 -3.78 17.46
CA VAL A 99 2.75 -2.94 17.50
C VAL A 99 2.68 -1.91 18.64
N GLU A 100 1.52 -1.32 18.87
CA GLU A 100 1.32 -0.36 19.95
C GLU A 100 1.49 -1.00 21.33
N GLU A 101 1.00 -2.22 21.53
CA GLU A 101 1.22 -2.99 22.75
C GLU A 101 2.70 -3.36 22.95
N GLY A 102 3.38 -3.77 21.86
CA GLY A 102 4.81 -4.06 21.87
C GLY A 102 5.66 -2.84 22.23
N LEU A 103 5.32 -1.66 21.69
CA LEU A 103 6.00 -0.40 21.98
C LEU A 103 5.77 0.06 23.43
N LYS A 104 4.53 -0.01 23.94
CA LYS A 104 4.21 0.34 25.33
C LYS A 104 4.98 -0.53 26.32
N SER A 105 4.92 -1.85 26.16
CA SER A 105 5.63 -2.80 27.04
C SER A 105 7.15 -2.60 27.03
N SER A 106 7.74 -2.24 25.89
CA SER A 106 9.17 -1.93 25.79
C SER A 106 9.54 -0.62 26.49
N SER A 107 8.66 0.38 26.43
CA SER A 107 8.85 1.64 27.16
C SER A 107 8.73 1.44 28.67
N ASP A 108 7.78 0.62 29.12
CA ASP A 108 7.57 0.34 30.54
C ASP A 108 8.72 -0.50 31.13
N ALA A 109 9.35 -1.37 30.35
CA ALA A 109 10.51 -2.15 30.77
C ALA A 109 11.83 -1.35 30.82
N ALA A 110 11.87 -0.15 30.23
CA ALA A 110 13.06 0.71 30.18
C ALA A 110 13.11 1.77 31.30
N ASN A 111 12.03 1.92 32.08
CA ASN A 111 11.91 2.82 33.24
C ASN A 111 12.05 2.06 34.56
#